data_AF-A0A378JDP2-F1
#
_entry.id   AF-A0A378JDP2-F1
#
_cell.length_a   1.000
_cell.length_b   1.000
_cell.length_c   1.000
_cell.angle_alpha   90.00
_cell.angle_beta   90.00
_cell.angle_gamma   90.00
#
_symmetry.space_group_name_H-M   'P 1'
#
loop_
_entity.id
_entity.type
_entity.pdbx_description
1 polymer ?
#
loop_
_entity_poly.entity_id
_entity_poly.type
_entity_poly.pdbx_seq_one_letter_code
_entity_poly.pdbx_strand_id
1 'polypeptide(L)'
;MIRTIFAGLLFLFSAVTFAAACGKALPIDHPDFCSSFKKTATCYCTSKGLPLPICQNMQALYKQMTSIYGSLEAACSRQVETTPADCVANWTCYKSGPNDKAKNCAKVCEPF
;
A
#
# COMPACT_ATOMS: atom_id res chain seq x y z
N MET A 1 1.94 -31.04 -49.79
CA MET A 1 2.22 -31.92 -48.63
C MET A 1 2.67 -31.02 -47.48
N ILE A 2 1.80 -30.81 -46.49
CA ILE A 2 2.04 -29.97 -45.30
C ILE A 2 2.33 -30.90 -44.12
N ARG A 3 3.55 -30.82 -43.60
CA ARG A 3 4.04 -31.39 -42.33
C ARG A 3 5.13 -30.39 -41.92
N THR A 4 5.05 -29.65 -40.82
CA THR A 4 5.11 -30.16 -39.45
C THR A 4 4.64 -29.10 -38.45
N ILE A 5 3.49 -29.38 -37.83
CA ILE A 5 3.17 -29.31 -36.39
C ILE A 5 3.89 -28.22 -35.57
N PHE A 6 3.12 -27.17 -35.33
CA PHE A 6 3.07 -26.31 -34.15
C PHE A 6 3.34 -27.07 -32.84
N ALA A 7 4.49 -26.87 -32.21
CA ALA A 7 4.71 -27.24 -30.81
C ALA A 7 5.90 -26.47 -30.20
N GLY A 8 5.97 -25.16 -30.44
CA GLY A 8 6.89 -24.28 -29.73
C GLY A 8 6.20 -23.78 -28.47
N LEU A 9 6.45 -24.43 -27.35
CA LEU A 9 5.88 -24.19 -26.03
C LEU A 9 5.66 -22.69 -25.73
N LEU A 10 4.39 -22.29 -25.68
CA LEU A 10 3.94 -21.15 -24.89
C LEU A 10 4.24 -21.45 -23.43
N PHE A 11 5.47 -21.12 -22.98
CA PHE A 11 5.73 -20.89 -21.58
C PHE A 11 5.01 -19.60 -21.18
N LEU A 12 3.70 -19.75 -20.99
CA LEU A 12 2.91 -18.89 -20.12
C LEU A 12 3.58 -18.99 -18.75
N PHE A 13 4.50 -18.06 -18.48
CA PHE A 13 4.90 -17.73 -17.12
C PHE A 13 3.66 -17.17 -16.42
N SER A 14 2.80 -18.09 -15.98
CA SER A 14 1.84 -17.86 -14.93
C SER A 14 2.68 -17.56 -13.69
N ALA A 15 3.08 -16.30 -13.55
CA ALA A 15 3.41 -15.73 -12.27
C ALA A 15 2.11 -15.80 -11.46
N VAL A 16 1.87 -16.95 -10.84
CA VAL A 16 0.95 -17.08 -9.71
C VAL A 16 1.54 -16.16 -8.65
N THR A 17 1.10 -14.90 -8.67
CA THR A 17 1.27 -14.01 -7.55
C THR A 17 0.45 -14.62 -6.44
N PHE A 18 1.14 -15.36 -5.56
CA PHE A 18 0.58 -15.72 -4.26
C PHE A 18 0.05 -14.41 -3.67
N ALA A 19 -1.28 -14.29 -3.60
CA ALA A 19 -1.93 -13.25 -2.85
C ALA A 19 -1.57 -13.53 -1.38
N ALA A 20 -0.39 -13.08 -0.96
CA ALA A 20 -0.05 -13.02 0.44
C ALA A 20 -1.14 -12.18 1.07
N ALA A 21 -1.93 -12.78 1.96
CA ALA A 21 -2.88 -12.03 2.77
C ALA A 21 -2.12 -10.86 3.39
N CYS A 22 -2.45 -9.65 2.96
CA CYS A 22 -1.71 -8.47 3.40
C CYS A 22 -1.86 -8.37 4.93
N GLY A 23 -0.74 -8.30 5.63
CA GLY A 23 -0.74 -8.20 7.09
C GLY A 23 -1.32 -6.88 7.57
N LYS A 24 -1.32 -6.68 8.89
CA LYS A 24 -1.53 -5.36 9.49
C LYS A 24 -0.20 -4.70 9.77
N ALA A 25 -0.16 -3.38 9.61
CA ALA A 25 0.99 -2.59 10.01
C ALA A 25 1.19 -2.68 11.53
N LEU A 26 2.43 -2.50 11.98
CA LEU A 26 2.73 -2.36 13.40
C LEU A 26 2.09 -1.07 13.95
N PRO A 27 1.92 -0.96 15.28
CA PRO A 27 1.46 0.27 15.93
C PRO A 27 2.34 1.48 15.61
N ILE A 28 1.74 2.68 15.60
CA ILE A 28 2.41 3.94 15.23
C ILE A 28 3.60 4.32 16.13
N ASP A 29 3.62 3.82 17.37
CA ASP A 29 4.64 4.01 18.39
C ASP A 29 5.79 2.99 18.29
N HIS A 30 5.68 2.01 17.40
CA HIS A 30 6.71 1.00 17.20
C HIS A 30 7.87 1.54 16.33
N PRO A 31 9.16 1.27 16.66
CA PRO A 31 10.30 1.76 15.89
C PRO A 31 10.31 1.32 14.41
N ASP A 32 9.75 0.14 14.13
CA ASP A 32 9.61 -0.44 12.79
C ASP A 32 8.28 -0.12 12.09
N PHE A 33 7.48 0.81 12.64
CA PHE A 33 6.21 1.25 12.04
C PHE A 33 6.36 1.59 10.55
N CYS A 34 7.35 2.42 10.20
CA CYS A 34 7.54 2.90 8.82
C CYS A 34 7.71 1.75 7.81
N SER A 35 8.57 0.79 8.14
CA SER A 35 8.84 -0.37 7.27
C SER A 35 7.62 -1.26 7.15
N SER A 36 6.96 -1.55 8.28
CA SER A 36 5.76 -2.38 8.34
C SER A 36 4.58 -1.74 7.59
N PHE A 37 4.37 -0.44 7.77
CA PHE A 37 3.31 0.31 7.11
C PHE A 37 3.53 0.39 5.60
N LYS A 38 4.74 0.72 5.14
CA LYS A 38 5.07 0.75 3.70
C LYS A 38 4.81 -0.61 3.05
N LYS A 39 5.31 -1.69 3.66
CA LYS A 39 5.08 -3.06 3.18
C LYS A 39 3.59 -3.40 3.08
N THR A 40 2.83 -3.06 4.12
CA THR A 40 1.38 -3.31 4.20
C THR A 40 0.62 -2.50 3.15
N ALA A 41 0.91 -1.20 3.04
CA ALA A 41 0.27 -0.30 2.08
C ALA A 41 0.58 -0.71 0.64
N THR A 42 1.83 -1.07 0.32
CA THR A 42 2.20 -1.61 -0.99
C THR A 42 1.44 -2.89 -1.30
N CYS A 43 1.32 -3.81 -0.34
CA CYS A 43 0.59 -5.07 -0.52
C CYS A 43 -0.89 -4.83 -0.84
N TYR A 44 -1.58 -4.00 -0.05
CA TYR A 44 -3.00 -3.69 -0.31
C TYR A 44 -3.20 -2.88 -1.60
N CYS A 45 -2.24 -2.04 -1.95
CA CYS A 45 -2.28 -1.31 -3.22
C CYS A 45 -2.19 -2.27 -4.42
N THR A 46 -1.25 -3.23 -4.39
CA THR A 46 -1.11 -4.22 -5.46
C THR A 46 -2.27 -5.21 -5.49
N SER A 47 -2.82 -5.60 -4.33
CA SER A 47 -4.01 -6.47 -4.27
C SER A 47 -5.26 -5.82 -4.87
N LYS A 48 -5.35 -4.48 -4.81
CA LYS A 48 -6.38 -3.69 -5.48
C LYS A 48 -6.12 -3.46 -6.98
N GLY A 49 -5.05 -4.03 -7.53
CA GLY A 49 -4.74 -3.98 -8.97
C GLY A 49 -4.09 -2.68 -9.43
N LEU A 50 -3.56 -1.85 -8.52
CA LEU A 50 -2.84 -0.64 -8.91
C LEU A 50 -1.44 -0.98 -9.43
N PRO A 51 -0.88 -0.17 -10.36
CA PRO A 51 0.47 -0.37 -10.88
C PRO A 51 1.53 -0.35 -9.78
N LEU A 52 2.48 -1.28 -9.86
CA LEU A 52 3.59 -1.40 -8.90
C LEU A 52 4.37 -0.08 -8.68
N PRO A 53 4.66 0.73 -9.71
CA PRO A 53 5.37 2.02 -9.51
C PRO A 53 4.62 2.99 -8.60
N ILE A 54 3.29 2.95 -8.59
CA ILE A 54 2.46 3.76 -7.69
C ILE A 54 2.49 3.16 -6.28
N CYS A 55 2.32 1.85 -6.16
CA CYS A 55 2.26 1.16 -4.87
C CYS A 55 3.56 1.19 -4.07
N GLN A 56 4.71 1.31 -4.74
CA GLN A 56 6.03 1.43 -4.10
C GLN A 56 6.38 2.86 -3.70
N ASN A 57 5.71 3.85 -4.31
CA ASN A 57 5.91 5.26 -4.01
C ASN A 57 4.79 5.77 -3.10
N MET A 58 5.09 5.89 -1.81
CA MET A 58 4.10 6.25 -0.78
C MET A 58 3.52 7.66 -0.98
N GLN A 59 4.30 8.59 -1.53
CA GLN A 59 3.79 9.92 -1.89
C GLN A 59 2.79 9.82 -3.05
N ALA A 60 3.10 9.05 -4.09
CA ALA A 60 2.21 8.85 -5.22
C ALA A 60 0.93 8.12 -4.80
N LEU A 61 1.06 7.08 -3.97
CA LEU A 61 -0.07 6.35 -3.40
C LEU A 61 -0.97 7.26 -2.56
N TYR A 62 -0.39 8.05 -1.66
CA TYR A 62 -1.12 9.04 -0.86
C TYR A 62 -1.85 10.04 -1.77
N LYS A 63 -1.14 10.63 -2.73
CA LYS A 63 -1.72 11.61 -3.68
C LYS A 63 -2.86 11.00 -4.48
N GLN A 64 -2.70 9.80 -5.00
CA GLN A 64 -3.73 9.11 -5.74
C GLN A 64 -4.96 8.84 -4.86
N MET A 65 -4.74 8.35 -3.64
CA MET A 65 -5.81 8.12 -2.67
C MET A 65 -6.58 9.42 -2.37
N THR A 66 -5.90 10.51 -2.04
CA THR A 66 -6.56 11.80 -1.76
C THR A 66 -7.14 12.43 -3.02
N SER A 67 -6.59 12.17 -4.21
CA SER A 67 -7.14 12.68 -5.48
C SER A 67 -8.45 12.01 -5.85
N ILE A 68 -8.62 10.72 -5.55
CA ILE A 68 -9.85 9.98 -5.85
C ILE A 68 -10.95 10.34 -4.86
N TYR A 69 -10.61 10.47 -3.58
CA TYR A 69 -11.60 10.65 -2.50
C TYR A 69 -11.68 12.09 -1.95
N GLY A 70 -10.85 13.01 -2.42
CA GLY A 70 -10.81 14.42 -2.02
C GLY A 70 -10.01 14.70 -0.74
N SER A 71 -10.05 13.82 0.26
CA SER A 71 -9.26 13.95 1.49
C SER A 71 -8.77 12.61 2.03
N LEU A 72 -7.86 12.66 3.01
CA LEU A 72 -7.36 11.48 3.70
C LEU A 72 -8.49 10.81 4.50
N GLU A 73 -9.31 11.58 5.20
CA GLU A 73 -10.44 11.10 6.01
C GLU A 73 -11.48 10.41 5.12
N ALA A 74 -11.82 11.03 3.99
CA ALA A 74 -12.74 10.46 3.02
C ALA A 74 -12.21 9.14 2.46
N ALA A 75 -10.93 9.08 2.09
CA ALA A 75 -10.31 7.85 1.63
C ALA A 75 -10.30 6.76 2.71
N CYS A 76 -9.94 7.11 3.94
CA CYS A 76 -9.88 6.20 5.08
C CYS A 76 -11.26 5.68 5.48
N SER A 77 -12.33 6.47 5.31
CA SER A 77 -13.71 6.02 5.52
C SER A 77 -14.16 4.91 4.56
N ARG A 78 -13.45 4.74 3.43
CA ARG A 78 -13.75 3.74 2.40
C ARG A 78 -12.86 2.50 2.47
N GLN A 79 -11.90 2.47 3.38
CA GLN A 79 -11.04 1.30 3.57
C GLN A 79 -11.76 0.26 4.43
N VAL A 80 -11.76 -1.00 3.97
CA VAL A 80 -12.36 -2.14 4.68
C VAL A 80 -11.38 -2.86 5.61
N GLU A 81 -10.08 -2.70 5.38
CA GLU A 81 -9.01 -3.48 6.04
C GLU A 81 -8.55 -2.88 7.37
N THR A 82 -9.01 -1.66 7.68
CA THR A 82 -8.59 -0.88 8.83
C THR A 82 -9.72 0.02 9.28
N THR A 83 -9.71 0.45 10.53
CA THR A 83 -10.64 1.49 10.98
C THR A 83 -10.27 2.84 10.34
N PRO A 84 -11.24 3.75 10.14
CA PRO A 84 -10.94 5.09 9.64
C PRO A 84 -9.96 5.85 10.53
N ALA A 85 -10.08 5.71 11.84
CA ALA A 85 -9.20 6.36 12.82
C ALA A 85 -7.75 5.85 12.69
N ASP A 86 -7.55 4.52 12.64
CA ASP A 86 -6.22 3.94 12.48
C ASP A 86 -5.61 4.32 11.13
N CYS A 87 -6.41 4.34 10.07
CA CYS A 87 -5.95 4.74 8.74
C CYS A 87 -5.43 6.18 8.71
N VAL A 88 -6.20 7.11 9.27
CA VAL A 88 -5.81 8.52 9.35
C VAL A 88 -4.56 8.67 10.22
N ALA A 89 -4.52 8.01 11.37
CA ALA A 89 -3.37 8.05 12.28
C ALA A 89 -2.10 7.51 11.61
N ASN A 90 -2.19 6.36 10.95
CA ASN A 90 -1.07 5.73 10.27
C ASN A 90 -0.50 6.63 9.17
N TRP A 91 -1.35 7.18 8.29
CA TRP A 91 -0.91 8.08 7.23
C TRP A 91 -0.36 9.40 7.76
N THR A 92 -0.98 9.95 8.81
CA THR A 92 -0.50 11.18 9.47
C THR A 92 0.87 10.96 10.09
N CYS A 93 1.06 9.84 10.81
CA CYS A 93 2.37 9.47 11.36
C CYS A 93 3.40 9.20 10.26
N TYR A 94 3.02 8.53 9.19
CA TYR A 94 3.95 8.21 8.11
C TYR A 94 4.48 9.47 7.42
N LYS A 95 3.57 10.39 7.08
CA LYS A 95 3.86 11.63 6.34
C LYS A 95 4.49 12.71 7.21
N SER A 96 3.94 12.94 8.40
CA SER A 96 4.27 14.12 9.22
C SER A 96 4.97 13.77 10.52
N GLY A 97 5.04 12.49 10.89
CA GLY A 97 5.58 12.04 12.18
C GLY A 97 4.90 12.69 13.38
N PRO A 98 5.59 12.77 14.54
CA PRO A 98 5.03 13.32 15.76
C PRO A 98 4.59 14.77 15.57
N ASN A 99 3.31 15.05 15.80
CA ASN A 99 2.76 16.41 15.77
C ASN A 99 1.55 16.53 16.73
N ASP A 100 0.93 17.70 16.82
CA ASP A 100 -0.21 17.94 17.70
C ASP A 100 -1.39 16.97 17.50
N LYS A 101 -1.54 16.46 16.27
CA LYS A 101 -2.60 15.50 15.88
C LYS A 101 -2.14 14.04 15.94
N ALA A 102 -0.85 13.78 16.12
CA ALA A 102 -0.25 12.45 16.08
C ALA A 102 0.93 12.35 17.04
N LYS A 103 0.70 12.58 18.34
CA LYS A 103 1.77 12.70 19.35
C LYS A 103 2.55 11.39 19.59
N ASN A 104 1.95 10.25 19.26
CA ASN A 104 2.47 8.93 19.60
C ASN A 104 3.25 8.25 18.46
N CYS A 105 3.55 8.97 17.37
CA CYS A 105 4.36 8.38 16.30
C CYS A 105 5.78 8.10 16.82
N ALA A 106 6.36 6.95 16.49
CA ALA A 106 7.74 6.62 16.83
C ALA A 106 8.74 7.58 16.16
N LYS A 107 8.47 7.95 14.90
CA LYS A 107 9.28 8.87 14.09
C LYS A 107 8.53 9.31 12.82
N VAL A 108 9.02 10.38 12.17
CA VAL A 108 8.65 10.69 10.78
C VAL A 108 9.22 9.61 9.86
N CYS A 109 8.41 9.07 8.95
CA CYS A 109 8.87 8.06 8.00
C CYS A 109 9.39 8.69 6.70
N GLU A 110 8.51 9.36 5.96
CA GLU A 110 8.84 10.04 4.70
C GLU A 110 8.01 11.33 4.61
N PRO A 111 8.63 12.52 4.75
CA PRO A 111 7.93 13.80 4.61
C PRO A 111 7.69 14.15 3.14
N PHE A 112 6.44 14.47 2.78
CA PHE A 112 6.06 14.86 1.41
C PHE A 112 4.76 15.65 1.31
#